data_AF-A0A9D1GKT0-F1
#
_entry.id   AF-A0A9D1GKT0-F1
#
_cell.length_a   1.000
_cell.length_b   1.000
_cell.length_c   1.000
_cell.angle_alpha   90.00
_cell.angle_beta   90.00
_cell.angle_gamma   90.00
#
_symmetry.space_group_name_H-M   'P 1'
#
loop_
_entity.id
_entity.type
_entity.pdbx_description
1 polymer ?
#
loop_
_entity_poly.entity_id
_entity_poly.type
_entity_poly.pdbx_seq_one_letter_code
_entity_poly.pdbx_strand_id
1 'polypeptide(L)'
;MSAKTKIVVLRMKEIIYTAVFAGLALLLVALFFIMFRRDRASSQPADPTQEASYIPGIYSASIQLANEQINVEVTVDADEITSVALKPLSESVTAMYPLVEPAMQDLAGQILDEQSLESVTCQEDQKYTASMLLKAIDQALSKARIDSSGS
;
A
#
# COMPACT_ATOMS: atom_id res chain seq x y z
N MET A 1 35.01 36.65 50.69
CA MET A 1 34.06 35.72 50.04
C MET A 1 34.88 34.64 49.36
N SER A 2 34.84 33.39 49.85
CA SER A 2 35.72 32.31 49.38
C SER A 2 34.97 31.41 48.41
N ALA A 3 35.27 31.51 47.11
CA ALA A 3 34.73 30.61 46.10
C ALA A 3 35.45 29.25 46.21
N LYS A 4 34.71 28.24 46.68
CA LYS A 4 35.19 26.86 46.83
C LYS A 4 34.95 26.11 45.52
N THR A 5 35.92 26.15 44.61
CA THR A 5 35.84 25.39 43.35
C THR A 5 36.04 23.90 43.63
N LYS A 6 34.96 23.11 43.57
CA LYS A 6 35.02 21.65 43.69
C LYS A 6 35.45 21.07 42.33
N ILE A 7 36.70 20.64 42.23
CA ILE A 7 37.20 19.90 41.07
C ILE A 7 36.74 18.45 41.22
N VAL A 8 35.79 18.03 40.38
CA VAL A 8 35.25 16.66 40.38
C VAL A 8 36.06 15.81 39.41
N VAL A 9 36.86 14.88 39.95
CA VAL A 9 37.62 13.90 39.15
C VAL A 9 36.71 12.72 38.85
N LEU A 10 35.85 12.86 37.83
CA LEU A 10 35.11 11.72 37.29
C LEU A 10 36.06 10.85 36.46
N ARG A 11 35.92 9.53 36.59
CA ARG A 11 36.64 8.58 35.75
C ARG A 11 36.09 8.73 34.33
N MET A 12 36.85 9.41 33.47
CA MET A 12 36.50 9.70 32.06
C MET A 12 35.98 8.46 31.30
N LYS A 13 36.47 7.27 31.66
CA LYS A 13 36.04 5.98 31.12
C LYS A 13 34.55 5.72 31.33
N GLU A 14 33.99 6.02 32.51
CA GLU A 14 32.57 5.78 32.83
C GLU A 14 31.66 6.75 32.09
N ILE A 15 32.06 8.01 31.95
CA ILE A 15 31.31 9.03 31.18
C ILE A 15 31.19 8.63 29.72
N ILE A 16 32.27 8.09 29.13
CA ILE A 16 32.26 7.62 27.73
C ILE A 16 31.25 6.48 27.56
N TYR A 17 31.21 5.51 28.47
CA TYR A 17 30.22 4.42 28.39
C TYR A 17 28.78 4.93 28.55
N THR A 18 28.52 5.87 29.46
CA THR A 18 27.19 6.48 29.61
C THR A 18 26.76 7.25 28.36
N ALA A 19 27.66 8.01 27.75
CA ALA A 19 27.38 8.77 26.54
C ALA A 19 27.10 7.84 25.33
N VAL A 20 27.93 6.81 25.15
CA VAL A 20 27.74 5.80 24.08
C VAL A 20 26.44 5.03 24.28
N PHE A 21 26.15 4.62 25.52
CA PHE A 21 24.92 3.89 25.85
C PHE A 21 23.67 4.74 25.63
N ALA A 22 23.69 6.02 26.05
CA ALA A 22 22.59 6.95 25.82
C ALA A 22 22.35 7.21 24.32
N GLY A 23 23.42 7.36 23.54
CA GLY A 23 23.33 7.51 22.08
C GLY A 23 22.77 6.26 21.39
N LEU A 24 23.23 5.07 21.77
CA LEU A 24 22.71 3.80 21.28
C LEU A 24 21.23 3.60 21.62
N ALA A 25 20.82 3.93 22.85
CA ALA A 25 19.42 3.84 23.25
C ALA A 25 18.52 4.78 22.43
N LEU A 26 18.94 6.02 22.21
CA LEU A 26 18.20 6.98 21.41
C LEU A 26 18.15 6.56 19.93
N LEU A 27 19.26 6.04 19.39
CA LEU A 27 19.32 5.47 18.05
C LEU A 27 18.37 4.29 17.90
N LEU A 28 18.32 3.38 18.89
CA LEU A 28 17.43 2.23 18.88
C LEU A 28 15.97 2.66 18.93
N VAL A 29 15.60 3.64 19.78
CA VAL A 29 14.23 4.21 19.82
C VAL A 29 13.85 4.88 18.50
N ALA A 30 14.76 5.63 17.87
CA ALA A 30 14.53 6.24 16.56
C ALA A 30 14.33 5.16 15.48
N LEU A 31 15.13 4.09 15.51
CA LEU A 31 15.00 2.94 14.63
C LEU A 31 13.66 2.24 14.86
N PHE A 32 13.26 2.04 16.11
CA PHE A 32 11.96 1.49 16.49
C PHE A 32 10.82 2.37 15.99
N PHE A 33 10.93 3.69 16.04
CA PHE A 33 9.92 4.61 15.54
C PHE A 33 9.85 4.59 14.00
N ILE A 34 10.98 4.46 13.31
CA ILE A 34 11.03 4.28 11.85
C ILE A 34 10.47 2.92 11.45
N MET A 35 10.76 1.86 12.20
CA MET A 35 10.21 0.52 12.00
C MET A 35 8.71 0.51 12.29
N PHE A 36 8.23 1.01 13.43
CA PHE A 36 6.80 1.12 13.74
C PHE A 36 6.00 2.01 12.76
N ARG A 37 6.65 2.99 12.11
CA ARG A 37 6.05 3.74 10.98
C ARG A 37 6.02 2.94 9.68
N ARG A 38 6.90 1.95 9.51
CA ARG A 38 7.03 1.10 8.31
C ARG A 38 6.41 -0.29 8.46
N ASP A 39 6.19 -0.76 9.70
CA ASP A 39 5.54 -2.03 10.04
C ASP A 39 4.02 -1.96 9.89
N ARG A 40 3.46 -0.76 9.62
CA ARG A 40 2.14 -0.63 8.99
C ARG A 40 2.07 -1.11 7.54
N ALA A 41 3.17 -1.61 6.98
CA ALA A 41 3.18 -2.24 5.66
C ALA A 41 3.43 -3.77 5.73
N SER A 42 3.55 -4.37 6.91
CA SER A 42 3.74 -5.84 7.03
C SER A 42 3.74 -6.31 8.49
N SER A 43 2.61 -6.17 9.19
CA SER A 43 2.16 -7.04 10.30
C SER A 43 0.91 -6.43 10.93
N GLN A 44 -0.27 -6.77 10.41
CA GLN A 44 -1.51 -6.60 11.15
C GLN A 44 -1.71 -7.87 11.99
N PRO A 45 -1.65 -7.83 13.33
CA PRO A 45 -2.34 -8.82 14.15
C PRO A 45 -3.84 -8.58 13.94
N ALA A 46 -4.56 -9.61 13.53
CA ALA A 46 -6.01 -9.58 13.36
C ALA A 46 -6.69 -9.07 14.65
N ASP A 47 -7.23 -7.85 14.60
CA ASP A 47 -8.15 -7.30 15.59
C ASP A 47 -9.56 -7.76 15.21
N PRO A 48 -10.30 -8.49 16.06
CA PRO A 48 -11.52 -9.20 15.66
C PRO A 48 -12.76 -8.29 15.65
N THR A 49 -12.64 -7.01 15.26
CA THR A 49 -13.77 -6.06 15.25
C THR A 49 -13.59 -4.96 14.18
N GLN A 50 -13.21 -5.34 12.97
CA GLN A 50 -13.55 -4.55 11.78
C GLN A 50 -14.67 -5.28 11.05
N GLU A 51 -15.77 -4.57 10.79
CA GLU A 51 -16.79 -5.04 9.87
C GLU A 51 -16.10 -5.23 8.53
N ALA A 52 -15.82 -6.49 8.17
CA ALA A 52 -15.12 -6.83 6.94
C ALA A 52 -15.78 -6.07 5.78
N SER A 53 -15.00 -5.22 5.12
CA SER A 53 -15.51 -4.41 4.01
C SER A 53 -15.64 -5.25 2.74
N TYR A 54 -14.80 -6.28 2.62
CA TYR A 54 -14.71 -7.16 1.48
C TYR A 54 -14.71 -8.64 1.89
N ILE A 55 -15.20 -9.49 0.99
CA ILE A 55 -15.03 -10.94 1.09
C ILE A 55 -13.65 -11.27 0.50
N PRO A 56 -12.73 -11.89 1.26
CA PRO A 56 -11.40 -12.20 0.77
C PRO A 56 -11.47 -13.17 -0.42
N GLY A 57 -10.82 -12.83 -1.52
CA GLY A 57 -10.91 -13.59 -2.75
C GLY A 57 -10.34 -12.87 -3.98
N ILE A 58 -10.38 -13.58 -5.10
CA ILE A 58 -9.97 -13.05 -6.40
C ILE A 58 -11.24 -12.78 -7.20
N TYR A 59 -11.44 -11.52 -7.56
CA TYR A 59 -12.58 -11.06 -8.34
C TYR A 59 -12.11 -10.61 -9.71
N SER A 60 -12.86 -10.97 -10.74
CA SER A 60 -12.50 -10.59 -12.10
C SER A 60 -13.64 -9.89 -12.83
N ALA A 61 -13.25 -8.94 -13.69
CA ALA A 61 -14.13 -8.23 -14.60
C ALA A 61 -13.56 -8.28 -16.02
N SER A 62 -14.38 -8.71 -16.98
CA SER A 62 -13.94 -8.82 -18.37
C SER A 62 -14.06 -7.49 -19.12
N ILE A 63 -13.07 -7.23 -19.95
CA ILE A 63 -12.98 -6.11 -20.86
C ILE A 63 -12.70 -6.65 -22.27
N GLN A 64 -13.40 -6.11 -23.27
CA GLN A 64 -13.18 -6.48 -24.67
C GLN A 64 -12.34 -5.42 -25.37
N LEU A 65 -11.13 -5.81 -25.80
CA LEU A 65 -10.22 -4.96 -26.58
C LEU A 65 -10.12 -5.55 -27.99
N ALA A 66 -10.66 -4.83 -28.98
CA ALA A 66 -10.84 -5.31 -30.35
C ALA A 66 -11.51 -6.70 -30.41
N ASN A 67 -10.72 -7.75 -30.63
CA ASN A 67 -11.18 -9.14 -30.76
C ASN A 67 -10.72 -10.05 -29.61
N GLU A 68 -10.02 -9.52 -28.60
CA GLU A 68 -9.55 -10.28 -27.43
C GLU A 68 -10.31 -9.86 -26.17
N GLN A 69 -10.58 -10.85 -25.30
CA GLN A 69 -11.20 -10.64 -24.00
C GLN A 69 -10.12 -10.73 -22.93
N ILE A 70 -9.92 -9.63 -22.22
CA ILE A 70 -8.95 -9.51 -21.13
C ILE A 70 -9.75 -9.41 -19.83
N ASN A 71 -9.29 -10.04 -18.75
CA ASN A 71 -9.89 -9.84 -17.44
C ASN A 71 -9.02 -8.94 -16.59
N VAL A 72 -9.64 -8.03 -15.85
CA VAL A 72 -9.03 -7.36 -14.72
C VAL A 72 -9.28 -8.22 -13.50
N GLU A 73 -8.22 -8.77 -12.92
CA GLU A 73 -8.24 -9.49 -11.65
C GLU A 73 -7.91 -8.52 -10.52
N VAL A 74 -8.79 -8.48 -9.52
CA VAL A 74 -8.61 -7.73 -8.28
C VAL A 74 -8.61 -8.74 -7.15
N THR A 75 -7.52 -8.78 -6.39
CA THR A 75 -7.41 -9.59 -5.18
C THR A 75 -7.65 -8.70 -3.99
N VAL A 76 -8.54 -9.14 -3.10
CA VAL A 76 -8.88 -8.44 -1.87
C VAL A 76 -8.68 -9.36 -0.68
N ASP A 77 -8.31 -8.76 0.44
CA ASP A 77 -8.44 -9.34 1.78
C ASP A 77 -9.71 -8.80 2.46
N ALA A 78 -9.94 -9.09 3.73
CA ALA A 78 -11.13 -8.66 4.47
C ALA A 78 -11.32 -7.13 4.50
N ASP A 79 -10.22 -6.38 4.53
CA ASP A 79 -10.23 -4.93 4.73
C ASP A 79 -9.43 -4.14 3.68
N GLU A 80 -8.67 -4.81 2.81
CA GLU A 80 -7.76 -4.15 1.86
C GLU A 80 -7.70 -4.82 0.49
N ILE A 81 -7.42 -4.02 -0.55
CA ILE A 81 -7.09 -4.49 -1.89
C ILE A 81 -5.61 -4.87 -1.87
N THR A 82 -5.29 -6.10 -2.25
CA THR A 82 -3.91 -6.65 -2.20
C THR A 82 -3.25 -6.71 -3.57
N SER A 83 -4.01 -6.79 -4.65
CA SER A 83 -3.46 -6.81 -6.01
C SER A 83 -4.49 -6.43 -7.07
N VAL A 84 -4.05 -5.74 -8.12
CA VAL A 84 -4.84 -5.44 -9.32
C VAL A 84 -3.98 -5.74 -10.54
N ALA A 85 -4.46 -6.60 -11.44
CA ALA A 85 -3.71 -7.01 -12.63
C ALA A 85 -4.61 -7.35 -13.81
N LEU A 86 -4.05 -7.31 -15.03
CA LEU A 86 -4.72 -7.75 -16.26
C LEU A 86 -4.30 -9.19 -16.60
N LYS A 87 -5.27 -10.09 -16.80
CA LYS A 87 -5.03 -11.46 -17.27
C LYS A 87 -6.13 -12.02 -18.20
N PRO A 88 -5.77 -12.77 -19.25
CA PRO A 88 -4.43 -12.87 -19.80
C PRO A 88 -4.07 -11.57 -20.56
N LEU A 89 -2.82 -11.12 -20.43
CA LEU A 89 -2.27 -10.11 -21.32
C LEU A 89 -1.62 -10.85 -22.51
N SER A 90 -2.15 -10.64 -23.72
CA SER A 90 -1.58 -11.23 -24.94
C SER A 90 -0.48 -10.33 -25.52
N GLU A 91 0.49 -10.91 -26.24
CA GLU A 91 1.50 -10.13 -26.97
C GLU A 91 0.85 -9.21 -28.02
N SER A 92 -0.25 -9.65 -28.64
CA SER A 92 -1.03 -8.87 -29.60
C SER A 92 -1.64 -7.61 -28.97
N VAL A 93 -2.26 -7.73 -27.79
CA VAL A 93 -2.79 -6.58 -27.05
C VAL A 93 -1.65 -5.66 -26.65
N THR A 94 -0.53 -6.20 -26.17
CA THR A 94 0.62 -5.39 -25.75
C THR A 94 1.20 -4.60 -26.93
N ALA A 95 1.24 -5.20 -28.13
CA ALA A 95 1.72 -4.55 -29.34
C ALA A 95 0.72 -3.51 -29.91
N MET A 96 -0.59 -3.79 -29.89
CA MET A 96 -1.61 -2.88 -30.43
C MET A 96 -2.07 -1.81 -29.44
N TYR A 97 -1.98 -2.09 -28.14
CA TYR A 97 -2.41 -1.23 -27.04
C TYR A 97 -1.30 -1.08 -25.99
N PRO A 98 -0.14 -0.51 -26.35
CA PRO A 98 1.03 -0.44 -25.48
C PRO A 98 0.81 0.38 -24.20
N LEU A 99 -0.25 1.20 -24.16
CA LEU A 99 -0.60 2.04 -23.00
C LEU A 99 -1.46 1.32 -21.96
N VAL A 100 -2.02 0.15 -22.25
CA VAL A 100 -2.95 -0.54 -21.34
C VAL A 100 -2.24 -1.09 -20.10
N GLU A 101 -1.09 -1.72 -20.31
CA GLU A 101 -0.27 -2.25 -19.22
C GLU A 101 0.29 -1.16 -18.30
N PRO A 102 0.97 -0.09 -18.80
CA PRO A 102 1.45 0.98 -17.93
C PRO A 102 0.30 1.73 -17.23
N ALA A 103 -0.82 1.97 -17.92
CA ALA A 103 -2.00 2.57 -17.28
C ALA A 103 -2.53 1.70 -16.14
N MET A 104 -2.62 0.37 -16.33
CA MET A 104 -3.05 -0.52 -15.25
C MET A 104 -2.07 -0.53 -14.08
N GLN A 105 -0.77 -0.51 -14.35
CA GLN A 105 0.25 -0.52 -13.30
C GLN A 105 0.22 0.77 -12.47
N ASP A 106 0.04 1.92 -13.13
CA ASP A 106 -0.10 3.22 -12.47
C ASP A 106 -1.39 3.30 -11.63
N LEU A 107 -2.50 2.76 -12.15
CA LEU A 107 -3.75 2.66 -11.41
C LEU A 107 -3.62 1.71 -10.22
N ALA A 108 -3.02 0.53 -10.42
CA ALA A 108 -2.82 -0.47 -9.38
C ALA A 108 -1.98 0.11 -8.22
N GLY A 109 -0.88 0.81 -8.54
CA GLY A 109 -0.06 1.47 -7.52
C GLY A 109 -0.86 2.46 -6.68
N GLN A 110 -1.61 3.36 -7.34
CA GLN A 110 -2.45 4.35 -6.63
C GLN A 110 -3.56 3.70 -5.80
N ILE A 111 -4.22 2.66 -6.32
CA ILE A 111 -5.29 1.96 -5.61
C ILE A 111 -4.76 1.19 -4.41
N LEU A 112 -3.58 0.57 -4.52
CA LEU A 112 -2.94 -0.14 -3.41
C LEU A 112 -2.49 0.85 -2.31
N ASP A 113 -2.00 2.02 -2.69
CA ASP A 113 -1.54 3.05 -1.74
C ASP A 113 -2.71 3.80 -1.07
N GLU A 114 -3.75 4.16 -1.82
CA GLU A 114 -4.87 4.97 -1.33
C GLU A 114 -6.06 4.14 -0.84
N GLN A 115 -6.11 2.85 -1.19
CA GLN A 115 -7.23 1.94 -0.89
C GLN A 115 -8.59 2.49 -1.36
N SER A 116 -8.58 3.32 -2.42
CA SER A 116 -9.76 3.99 -2.97
C SER A 116 -9.67 4.10 -4.49
N LEU A 117 -10.84 4.14 -5.14
CA LEU A 117 -10.99 4.39 -6.57
C LEU A 117 -11.26 5.86 -6.90
N GLU A 118 -11.60 6.70 -5.92
CA GLU A 118 -12.08 8.07 -6.13
C GLU A 118 -10.95 9.10 -6.24
N SER A 119 -9.81 8.81 -5.59
CA SER A 119 -8.64 9.69 -5.53
C SER A 119 -7.61 9.42 -6.64
N VAL A 120 -7.88 8.45 -7.51
CA VAL A 120 -6.97 8.02 -8.56
C VAL A 120 -6.78 9.10 -9.62
N THR A 121 -5.55 9.58 -9.75
CA THR A 121 -5.17 10.59 -10.74
C THR A 121 -4.81 9.92 -12.06
N CYS A 122 -5.54 10.28 -13.11
CA CYS A 122 -5.31 9.80 -14.47
C CYS A 122 -4.60 10.87 -15.30
N GLN A 123 -3.59 10.49 -16.08
CA GLN A 123 -2.99 11.37 -17.07
C GLN A 123 -3.96 11.60 -18.26
N GLU A 124 -3.96 12.80 -18.85
CA GLU A 124 -4.94 13.19 -19.88
C GLU A 124 -4.84 12.34 -21.16
N ASP A 125 -3.63 11.90 -21.50
CA ASP A 125 -3.29 11.07 -22.66
C ASP A 125 -3.81 9.63 -22.54
N GLN A 126 -4.03 9.14 -21.31
CA GLN A 126 -4.52 7.78 -21.05
C GLN A 126 -5.93 7.74 -20.47
N LYS A 127 -6.60 8.89 -20.36
CA LYS A 127 -7.89 9.04 -19.67
C LYS A 127 -8.96 8.04 -20.12
N TYR A 128 -9.05 7.78 -21.42
CA TYR A 128 -10.05 6.82 -21.94
C TYR A 128 -9.75 5.39 -21.49
N THR A 129 -8.51 4.93 -21.65
CA THR A 129 -8.04 3.62 -21.18
C THR A 129 -8.19 3.50 -19.66
N ALA A 130 -7.74 4.50 -18.91
CA ALA A 130 -7.83 4.53 -17.46
C ALA A 130 -9.29 4.45 -16.97
N SER A 131 -10.22 5.19 -17.60
CA SER A 131 -11.64 5.13 -17.25
C SER A 131 -12.28 3.76 -17.51
N MET A 132 -11.87 3.09 -18.58
CA MET A 132 -12.32 1.73 -18.91
C MET A 132 -11.82 0.72 -17.87
N LEU A 133 -10.53 0.81 -17.52
CA LEU A 133 -9.89 -0.04 -16.52
C LEU A 133 -10.49 0.20 -15.13
N LEU A 134 -10.64 1.47 -14.70
CA LEU A 134 -11.28 1.83 -13.44
C LEU A 134 -12.70 1.27 -13.32
N LYS A 135 -13.49 1.36 -14.40
CA LYS A 135 -14.84 0.78 -14.41
C LYS A 135 -14.83 -0.74 -14.24
N ALA A 136 -13.85 -1.43 -14.82
CA ALA A 136 -13.71 -2.88 -14.65
C ALA A 136 -13.25 -3.23 -13.23
N ILE A 137 -12.31 -2.46 -12.66
CA ILE A 137 -11.88 -2.62 -11.27
C ILE A 137 -13.06 -2.40 -10.32
N ASP A 138 -13.86 -1.35 -10.54
CA ASP A 138 -15.06 -1.07 -9.76
C ASP A 138 -16.07 -2.23 -9.83
N GLN A 139 -16.30 -2.79 -11.02
CA GLN A 139 -17.14 -3.99 -11.18
C GLN A 139 -16.58 -5.25 -10.52
N ALA A 140 -15.26 -5.40 -10.43
CA ALA A 140 -14.63 -6.50 -9.71
C ALA A 140 -14.78 -6.29 -8.19
N LEU A 141 -14.52 -5.08 -7.70
CA LEU A 141 -14.66 -4.71 -6.30
C LEU A 141 -16.11 -4.74 -5.82
N SER A 142 -17.09 -4.38 -6.65
CA SER A 142 -18.50 -4.44 -6.27
C SER A 142 -18.95 -5.87 -5.99
N LYS A 143 -18.34 -6.89 -6.62
CA LYS A 143 -18.59 -8.31 -6.31
C LYS A 143 -17.91 -8.75 -5.01
N ALA A 144 -16.88 -8.03 -4.61
CA ALA A 144 -16.12 -8.29 -3.40
C ALA A 144 -16.72 -7.61 -2.17
N ARG A 145 -17.34 -6.44 -2.34
CA ARG A 145 -17.99 -5.69 -1.26
C ARG A 145 -19.05 -6.56 -0.59
N ILE A 146 -19.05 -6.55 0.74
CA ILE A 146 -20.13 -7.16 1.51
C ILE A 146 -21.30 -6.19 1.43
N ASP A 147 -22.22 -6.42 0.49
CA ASP A 147 -23.46 -5.68 0.42
C ASP A 147 -24.23 -5.90 1.73
N SER A 148 -24.25 -4.87 2.59
CA SER A 148 -25.18 -4.77 3.71
C SER A 148 -26.63 -4.52 3.24
N SER A 149 -27.00 -5.00 2.04
CA SER A 149 -28.35 -4.94 1.47
C SER A 149 -29.05 -6.30 1.55
N GLY A 150 -28.93 -6.94 2.70
CA GLY A 150 -29.65 -8.14 3.08
C GLY A 150 -30.25 -7.98 4.47
N SER A 151 -31.20 -7.06 4.62
CA SER A 151 -32.17 -7.07 5.73
C SER A 151 -33.53 -6.61 5.27
#